data_AF-A0A3M1KFD3-F1
#
_entry.id   AF-A0A3M1KFD3-F1
#
_cell.length_a   1.000
_cell.length_b   1.000
_cell.length_c   1.000
_cell.angle_alpha   90.00
_cell.angle_beta   90.00
_cell.angle_gamma   90.00
#
_symmetry.space_group_name_H-M   'P 1'
#
loop_
_entity.id
_entity.type
_entity.pdbx_description
1 polymer ?
#
loop_
_entity_poly.entity_id
_entity_poly.type
_entity_poly.pdbx_seq_one_letter_code
_entity_poly.pdbx_strand_id
1 'polypeptide(L)'
;MADGIPSRRTRACASRGQVTGSCATMPELRHRIDRLDEEIVARLVARFGLMEEAARIKGDRARIHDQARIREVLAHVCDRAKSAGAPPEVEEAIAEIYRALVRHSIRYEFMVFDRDLQEDE
;
A
#
# COMPACT_ATOMS: atom_id res chain seq x y z
N MET A 1 39.78 -34.66 -10.92
CA MET A 1 39.76 -33.63 -9.86
C MET A 1 39.10 -32.41 -10.50
N ALA A 2 37.76 -32.31 -10.58
CA ALA A 2 36.84 -31.87 -9.51
C ALA A 2 37.42 -30.59 -8.86
N ASP A 3 36.89 -29.37 -9.07
CA ASP A 3 35.52 -28.90 -8.80
C ASP A 3 35.20 -27.70 -9.73
N GLY A 4 34.02 -27.52 -10.34
CA GLY A 4 32.69 -27.69 -9.76
C GLY A 4 32.18 -26.41 -9.09
N ILE A 5 32.25 -25.24 -9.73
CA ILE A 5 31.70 -23.99 -9.17
C ILE A 5 30.17 -24.11 -9.13
N PRO A 6 29.51 -24.10 -7.96
CA PRO A 6 28.06 -24.18 -7.90
C PRO A 6 27.45 -22.82 -8.23
N SER A 7 26.62 -22.83 -9.28
CA SER A 7 25.66 -21.79 -9.64
C SER A 7 24.91 -21.30 -8.40
N ARG A 8 24.98 -19.98 -8.15
CA ARG A 8 24.24 -19.34 -7.06
C ARG A 8 22.75 -19.53 -7.32
N ARG A 9 22.14 -20.37 -6.49
CA ARG A 9 20.68 -20.60 -6.44
C ARG A 9 19.96 -19.26 -6.48
N THR A 10 19.18 -19.06 -7.54
CA THR A 10 18.13 -18.06 -7.61
C THR A 10 17.29 -18.23 -6.35
N ARG A 11 17.34 -17.24 -5.45
CA ARG A 11 16.39 -17.15 -4.34
C ARG A 11 15.03 -16.93 -5.02
N ALA A 12 14.17 -17.94 -5.02
CA ALA A 12 12.78 -17.77 -5.39
C ALA A 12 12.22 -16.65 -4.51
N CYS A 13 11.96 -15.50 -5.13
CA CYS A 13 11.26 -14.42 -4.48
C CYS A 13 9.86 -14.97 -4.18
N ALA A 14 9.60 -15.31 -2.92
CA ALA A 14 8.25 -15.67 -2.50
C ALA A 14 7.34 -14.48 -2.82
N SER A 15 6.48 -14.68 -3.80
CA SER A 15 5.53 -13.73 -4.34
C SER A 15 4.50 -13.37 -3.27
N ARG A 16 4.80 -12.33 -2.49
CA ARG A 16 3.82 -11.68 -1.62
C ARG A 16 2.72 -11.09 -2.50
N GLY A 17 1.58 -11.77 -2.56
CA GLY A 17 0.42 -11.41 -3.37
C GLY A 17 -0.20 -12.57 -4.14
N GLN A 18 0.40 -13.76 -4.15
CA GLN A 18 -0.14 -14.87 -4.94
C GLN A 18 -1.21 -15.63 -4.16
N VAL A 19 -2.45 -15.56 -4.67
CA VAL A 19 -3.57 -16.40 -4.24
C VAL A 19 -3.25 -17.85 -4.64
N THR A 20 -2.74 -18.64 -3.70
CA THR A 20 -2.38 -20.05 -3.97
C THR A 20 -3.63 -20.94 -3.90
N GLY A 21 -3.84 -21.79 -4.90
CA GLY A 21 -4.94 -22.78 -4.95
C GLY A 21 -6.20 -22.26 -5.64
N SER A 22 -6.88 -23.12 -6.39
CA SER A 22 -8.14 -22.84 -7.07
C SER A 22 -9.34 -23.05 -6.15
N CYS A 23 -10.35 -22.19 -6.22
CA CYS A 23 -11.66 -22.46 -5.61
C CYS A 23 -12.48 -23.37 -6.51
N ALA A 24 -13.19 -24.33 -5.94
CA ALA A 24 -14.14 -25.15 -6.69
C ALA A 24 -15.52 -24.47 -6.80
N THR A 25 -15.83 -23.53 -5.89
CA THR A 25 -17.17 -22.94 -5.80
C THR A 25 -17.13 -21.43 -5.54
N MET A 26 -18.21 -20.73 -5.91
CA MET A 26 -18.36 -19.29 -5.63
C MET A 26 -18.37 -18.95 -4.13
N PRO A 27 -19.03 -19.71 -3.24
CA PRO A 27 -18.93 -19.47 -1.79
C PRO A 27 -17.50 -19.54 -1.26
N GLU A 28 -16.71 -20.52 -1.70
CA GLU A 28 -15.31 -20.65 -1.31
C GLU A 28 -14.47 -19.47 -1.80
N LEU A 29 -14.69 -19.03 -3.05
CA LEU A 29 -14.02 -17.87 -3.62
C LEU A 29 -14.34 -16.59 -2.84
N ARG A 30 -15.62 -16.36 -2.52
CA ARG A 30 -16.04 -15.19 -1.73
C ARG A 30 -15.41 -15.19 -0.36
N HIS A 31 -15.44 -16.32 0.35
CA HIS A 31 -14.80 -16.43 1.66
C HIS A 31 -13.29 -16.10 1.63
N ARG A 32 -12.60 -16.44 0.54
CA ARG A 32 -11.18 -16.08 0.36
C ARG A 32 -10.99 -14.59 0.05
N ILE A 33 -11.89 -14.00 -0.73
CA ILE A 33 -11.89 -12.55 -0.99
C ILE A 33 -12.16 -11.79 0.31
N ASP A 34 -13.19 -12.17 1.07
CA ASP A 34 -13.56 -11.54 2.33
C ASP A 34 -12.37 -11.51 3.30
N ARG A 35 -11.64 -12.62 3.41
CA ARG A 35 -10.40 -12.69 4.21
C ARG A 35 -9.29 -11.75 3.72
N LEU A 36 -9.12 -11.64 2.41
CA LEU A 36 -8.14 -10.70 1.85
C LEU A 36 -8.56 -9.25 2.12
N ASP A 37 -9.86 -8.95 2.01
CA ASP A 37 -10.41 -7.63 2.28
C ASP A 37 -10.25 -7.24 3.75
N GLU A 38 -10.42 -8.18 4.69
CA GLU A 38 -10.09 -7.98 6.10
C GLU A 38 -8.62 -7.56 6.30
N GLU A 39 -7.69 -8.23 5.62
CA GLU A 39 -6.27 -7.88 5.66
C GLU A 39 -6.01 -6.49 5.05
N ILE A 40 -6.62 -6.18 3.92
CA ILE A 40 -6.50 -4.87 3.26
C ILE A 40 -7.00 -3.76 4.19
N VAL A 41 -8.18 -3.92 4.79
CA VAL A 41 -8.75 -2.95 5.73
C VAL A 41 -7.81 -2.74 6.91
N ALA A 42 -7.29 -3.81 7.52
CA ALA A 42 -6.33 -3.70 8.62
C ALA A 42 -5.06 -2.91 8.23
N ARG A 43 -4.53 -3.13 7.02
CA ARG A 43 -3.37 -2.38 6.50
C ARG A 43 -3.70 -0.92 6.22
N LEU A 44 -4.90 -0.63 5.73
CA LEU A 44 -5.33 0.75 5.49
C LEU A 44 -5.46 1.50 6.82
N VAL A 45 -6.07 0.92 7.84
CA VAL A 45 -6.15 1.51 9.19
C VAL A 45 -4.76 1.80 9.75
N ALA A 46 -3.84 0.83 9.69
CA ALA A 46 -2.45 1.04 10.12
C ALA A 46 -1.77 2.17 9.34
N ARG A 47 -2.01 2.26 8.03
CA ARG A 47 -1.48 3.34 7.20
C ARG A 47 -2.02 4.71 7.63
N PHE A 48 -3.31 4.83 7.97
CA PHE A 48 -3.87 6.08 8.48
C PHE A 48 -3.31 6.47 9.85
N GLY A 49 -3.06 5.51 10.74
CA GLY A 49 -2.37 5.76 12.01
C GLY A 49 -0.97 6.38 11.81
N LEU A 50 -0.21 5.93 10.80
CA LEU A 50 1.06 6.55 10.43
C LEU A 50 0.91 7.99 9.91
N MET A 51 -0.25 8.33 9.33
CA MET A 51 -0.51 9.69 8.85
C MET A 51 -0.78 10.64 10.04
N GLU A 52 -1.39 10.16 11.12
CA GLU A 52 -1.54 10.94 12.35
C GLU A 52 -0.19 11.29 12.97
N GLU A 53 0.72 10.32 13.01
CA GLU A 53 2.10 10.55 13.45
C GLU A 53 2.80 11.56 12.52
N ALA A 54 2.61 11.43 11.21
CA ALA A 54 3.15 12.38 10.25
C ALA A 54 2.60 13.81 10.45
N ALA A 55 1.31 13.97 10.76
CA ALA A 55 0.69 15.27 11.03
C ALA A 55 1.33 15.95 12.25
N ARG A 56 1.52 15.20 13.35
CA ARG A 56 2.22 15.68 14.56
C ARG A 56 3.67 16.08 14.27
N ILE A 57 4.40 15.30 13.47
CA ILE A 57 5.80 15.58 13.12
C ILE A 57 5.94 16.82 12.22
N LYS A 58 5.03 16.99 11.25
CA LYS A 58 5.14 18.05 10.23
C LYS A 58 5.06 19.45 10.82
N GLY A 59 4.27 19.65 11.89
CA GLY A 59 4.16 20.90 12.65
C GLY A 59 3.68 22.14 11.88
N ASP A 60 3.46 22.01 10.57
CA ASP A 60 3.06 23.07 9.66
C ASP A 60 2.06 22.51 8.64
N ARG A 61 0.89 23.15 8.59
CA ARG A 61 -0.20 22.83 7.68
C ARG A 61 0.23 22.84 6.20
N ALA A 62 1.14 23.73 5.81
CA ALA A 62 1.62 23.81 4.43
C ALA A 62 2.43 22.58 3.99
N ARG A 63 2.99 21.83 4.94
CA ARG A 63 3.78 20.60 4.70
C ARG A 63 2.93 19.33 4.60
N ILE A 64 1.63 19.42 4.89
CA ILE A 64 0.71 18.29 4.77
C ILE A 64 0.55 17.89 3.30
N HIS A 65 0.42 18.87 2.40
CA HIS A 65 0.31 18.65 0.96
C HIS A 65 1.68 18.73 0.25
N ASP A 66 2.51 17.71 0.44
CA ASP A 66 3.80 17.56 -0.26
C ASP A 66 3.60 16.92 -1.64
N GLN A 67 3.61 17.76 -2.68
CA GLN A 67 3.40 17.32 -4.06
C GLN A 67 4.53 16.40 -4.57
N ALA A 68 5.77 16.59 -4.11
CA ALA A 68 6.88 15.73 -4.50
C ALA A 68 6.72 14.33 -3.91
N ARG A 69 6.36 14.25 -2.63
CA ARG A 69 6.09 12.98 -1.96
C ARG A 69 4.89 12.24 -2.56
N ILE A 70 3.84 12.94 -2.94
CA ILE A 70 2.67 12.33 -3.62
C ILE A 70 3.10 11.63 -4.92
N ARG A 71 3.90 12.30 -5.76
CA ARG A 71 4.39 11.71 -7.02
C ARG A 71 5.23 10.47 -6.77
N GLU A 72 6.12 10.53 -5.77
CA GLU A 72 6.98 9.42 -5.38
C GLU A 72 6.17 8.20 -4.91
N VAL A 73 5.16 8.40 -4.06
CA VAL A 73 4.27 7.32 -3.59
C VAL A 73 3.56 6.65 -4.76
N LEU A 74 3.01 7.42 -5.69
CA LEU A 74 2.33 6.87 -6.86
C LEU A 74 3.27 6.11 -7.78
N ALA A 75 4.48 6.62 -8.02
CA ALA A 75 5.50 5.92 -8.82
C ALA A 75 5.85 4.57 -8.19
N HIS A 76 6.13 4.54 -6.89
CA HIS A 76 6.45 3.31 -6.17
C HIS A 76 5.33 2.27 -6.22
N VAL A 77 4.07 2.70 -6.19
CA VAL A 77 2.92 1.79 -6.26
C VAL A 77 2.82 1.16 -7.64
N CYS A 78 2.99 1.95 -8.71
CA CYS A 78 3.01 1.43 -10.06
C CYS A 78 4.16 0.41 -10.25
N ASP A 79 5.36 0.72 -9.77
CA ASP A 79 6.51 -0.19 -9.87
C ASP A 79 6.31 -1.48 -9.08
N ARG A 80 5.65 -1.41 -7.91
CA ARG A 80 5.26 -2.59 -7.12
C ARG A 80 4.21 -3.43 -7.82
N ALA A 81 3.20 -2.82 -8.45
CA ALA A 81 2.17 -3.54 -9.20
C ALA A 81 2.79 -4.31 -10.39
N LYS A 82 3.66 -3.64 -11.15
CA LYS A 82 4.45 -4.24 -12.24
C LYS A 82 5.29 -5.42 -11.75
N SER A 83 6.04 -5.20 -10.66
CA SER A 83 6.92 -6.23 -10.09
C SER A 83 6.15 -7.42 -9.52
N ALA A 84 4.87 -7.25 -9.18
CA ALA A 84 3.97 -8.31 -8.76
C ALA A 84 3.36 -9.09 -9.94
N GLY A 85 3.61 -8.68 -11.18
CA GLY A 85 3.07 -9.30 -12.39
C GLY A 85 1.60 -8.95 -12.64
N ALA A 86 1.14 -7.79 -12.17
CA ALA A 86 -0.20 -7.31 -12.50
C ALA A 86 -0.32 -7.07 -14.02
N PRO A 87 -1.43 -7.47 -14.66
CA PRO A 87 -1.69 -7.07 -16.04
C PRO A 87 -1.99 -5.55 -16.11
N PRO A 88 -1.86 -4.91 -17.29
CA PRO A 88 -2.00 -3.47 -17.44
C PRO A 88 -3.28 -2.88 -16.84
N GLU A 89 -4.41 -3.56 -17.00
CA GLU A 89 -5.71 -3.12 -16.48
C GLU A 89 -5.75 -3.12 -14.95
N VAL A 90 -5.04 -4.05 -14.31
CA VAL A 90 -4.93 -4.14 -12.84
C VAL A 90 -3.91 -3.12 -12.32
N GLU A 91 -2.82 -2.87 -13.05
CA GLU A 91 -1.89 -1.78 -12.71
C GLU A 91 -2.59 -0.42 -12.68
N GLU A 92 -3.42 -0.14 -13.69
CA GLU A 92 -4.20 1.08 -13.77
C GLU A 92 -5.19 1.21 -12.61
N ALA A 93 -5.95 0.14 -12.32
CA ALA A 93 -6.86 0.11 -11.18
C ALA A 93 -6.13 0.37 -9.84
N ILE A 94 -4.97 -0.26 -9.61
CA ILE A 94 -4.16 -0.04 -8.41
C ILE A 94 -3.72 1.43 -8.31
N ALA A 95 -3.28 2.03 -9.43
CA ALA A 95 -2.87 3.43 -9.46
C ALA A 95 -4.04 4.38 -9.11
N GLU A 96 -5.23 4.13 -9.63
CA GLU A 96 -6.44 4.91 -9.32
C GLU A 96 -6.85 4.80 -7.85
N ILE A 97 -6.87 3.58 -7.31
CA ILE A 97 -7.13 3.33 -5.89
C ILE A 97 -6.12 4.11 -5.02
N TYR A 98 -4.84 4.09 -5.37
CA TYR A 98 -3.83 4.82 -4.62
C TYR A 98 -3.94 6.34 -4.74
N ARG A 99 -4.35 6.88 -5.89
CA ARG A 99 -4.65 8.31 -6.01
C ARG A 99 -5.78 8.72 -5.07
N ALA A 100 -6.86 7.92 -5.01
CA ALA A 100 -7.94 8.15 -4.07
C ALA A 100 -7.46 8.04 -2.62
N LEU A 101 -6.72 6.98 -2.28
CA LEU A 101 -6.17 6.76 -0.94
C LEU A 101 -5.30 7.94 -0.48
N VAL A 102 -4.38 8.42 -1.32
CA VAL A 102 -3.52 9.57 -1.02
C VAL A 102 -4.36 10.82 -0.77
N ARG A 103 -5.36 11.09 -1.61
CA ARG A 103 -6.29 12.22 -1.42
C ARG A 103 -7.01 12.15 -0.07
N HIS A 104 -7.52 10.98 0.29
CA HIS A 104 -8.18 10.77 1.59
C HIS A 104 -7.20 10.88 2.77
N SER A 105 -5.95 10.45 2.58
CA SER A 105 -4.89 10.56 3.60
C SER A 105 -4.60 12.02 3.94
N ILE A 106 -4.39 12.84 2.91
CA ILE A 106 -4.13 14.28 3.07
C ILE A 106 -5.30 14.95 3.78
N ARG A 107 -6.54 14.64 3.40
CA ARG A 107 -7.73 15.16 4.09
C ARG A 107 -7.76 14.75 5.56
N TYR A 108 -7.40 13.50 5.86
CA TYR A 108 -7.34 13.01 7.22
C TYR A 108 -6.24 13.69 8.04
N GLU A 109 -5.04 13.88 7.47
CA GLU A 109 -3.94 14.62 8.09
C GLU A 109 -4.36 16.06 8.45
N PHE A 110 -5.09 16.75 7.57
CA PHE A 110 -5.61 18.08 7.88
C PHE A 110 -6.59 18.07 9.07
N MET A 111 -7.52 17.10 9.11
CA MET A 111 -8.47 16.99 10.23
C MET A 111 -7.77 16.70 11.56
N VAL A 112 -6.74 15.85 11.55
CA VAL A 112 -5.92 15.55 12.73
C VAL A 112 -5.17 16.79 13.19
N PHE A 113 -4.48 17.47 12.27
CA PHE A 113 -3.75 18.69 12.58
C PHE A 113 -4.65 19.79 13.15
N ASP A 114 -5.85 19.99 12.57
CA ASP A 114 -6.82 20.99 13.04
C ASP A 114 -7.36 20.67 14.44
N ARG A 115 -7.56 19.38 14.75
CA ARG A 115 -7.98 18.96 16.09
C ARG A 115 -6.87 19.18 17.11
N ASP A 116 -5.65 18.76 16.79
CA ASP A 116 -4.52 18.86 17.72
C ASP A 116 -4.21 20.34 18.06
N LEU A 117 -4.37 21.28 17.10
CA LEU A 117 -4.26 22.72 17.38
C LEU A 117 -5.34 23.27 18.34
N GLN A 118 -6.55 22.70 18.33
CA GLN A 118 -7.63 23.12 19.26
C GLN A 118 -7.42 22.60 20.67
N GLU A 119 -6.62 21.54 20.85
CA GLU A 119 -6.30 20.96 22.15
C GLU A 119 -5.09 21.66 22.82
N ASP A 120 -4.25 22.35 22.04
CA ASP A 120 -3.10 23.11 22.51
C ASP A 120 -3.43 24.57 22.93
N GLU A 121 -4.65 25.06 22.65
CA GLU A 121 -5.18 26.39 23.06
C GLU A 121 -5.89 26.37 24.43
#